data_AF-A0A536FMR8-F1
#
_entry.id   AF-A0A536FMR8-F1
#
_cell.length_a   1.000
_cell.length_b   1.000
_cell.length_c   1.000
_cell.angle_alpha   90.00
_cell.angle_beta   90.00
_cell.angle_gamma   90.00
#
_symmetry.space_group_name_H-M   'P 1'
#
loop_
_entity.id
_entity.type
_entity.pdbx_description
1 polymer ?
#
loop_
_entity_poly.entity_id
_entity_poly.type
_entity_poly.pdbx_seq_one_letter_code
_entity_poly.pdbx_strand_id
1 'polypeptide(L)'
;IGHSRVLYGSLRELGTPDAGTDESPSYANVPFLDRPWTDWSEFVAGNAVLDSAFTLMMESLANGNVDVLRTRLKKMLQEERYHTLHGRSWMQEVKAGAALTRAWRESLEWIGPENSDVDELHREGRLAHGVRDLRRLLEERLDGHAPPSGLEWHGWEPIRRPRSATCRRVDSPHPALPRERGREEKPPCPFCRSADTEVISLFGSQVMTMQCKCHACGSFFEASKY
;
A
#
# COMPACT_ATOMS: atom_id res chain seq x y z
N ILE A 1 2.22 4.62 -4.78
CA ILE A 1 2.02 4.47 -6.25
C ILE A 1 3.00 3.48 -6.88
N GLY A 2 4.31 3.61 -6.67
CA GLY A 2 5.30 2.67 -7.22
C GLY A 2 5.03 1.21 -6.83
N HIS A 3 4.67 0.99 -5.57
CA HIS A 3 4.35 -0.35 -5.04
C HIS A 3 3.13 -0.97 -5.70
N SER A 4 2.06 -0.19 -5.91
CA SER A 4 0.88 -0.66 -6.62
C SER A 4 1.23 -1.18 -8.03
N ARG A 5 2.12 -0.49 -8.77
CA ARG A 5 2.56 -0.95 -10.10
C ARG A 5 3.30 -2.28 -10.03
N VAL A 6 4.16 -2.46 -9.02
CA VAL A 6 4.87 -3.72 -8.78
C VAL A 6 3.91 -4.85 -8.44
N LEU A 7 2.93 -4.59 -7.58
CA LEU A 7 1.93 -5.58 -7.16
C LEU A 7 1.00 -5.99 -8.31
N TYR A 8 0.45 -5.04 -9.06
CA TYR A 8 -0.38 -5.35 -10.24
C TYR A 8 0.40 -6.10 -11.33
N GLY A 9 1.66 -5.73 -11.56
CA GLY A 9 2.53 -6.47 -12.48
C GLY A 9 2.76 -7.92 -12.01
N SER A 10 2.88 -8.13 -10.70
CA SER A 10 3.05 -9.47 -10.14
C SER A 10 1.76 -10.30 -10.19
N LEU A 11 0.59 -9.70 -9.97
CA LEU A 11 -0.70 -10.37 -10.10
C LEU A 11 -0.95 -10.87 -11.53
N ARG A 12 -0.61 -10.07 -12.54
CA ARG A 12 -0.66 -10.50 -13.95
C ARG A 12 0.19 -11.73 -14.23
N GLU A 13 1.41 -11.77 -13.70
CA GLU A 13 2.30 -12.92 -13.86
C GLU A 13 1.82 -14.17 -13.12
N LEU A 14 1.05 -13.98 -12.05
CA LEU A 14 0.37 -15.05 -11.33
C LEU A 14 -0.96 -15.47 -12.00
N GLY A 15 -1.30 -14.90 -13.17
CA GLY A 15 -2.47 -15.28 -13.96
C GLY A 15 -3.74 -14.47 -13.66
N THR A 16 -3.65 -13.36 -12.91
CA THR A 16 -4.80 -12.48 -12.69
C THR A 16 -5.06 -11.64 -13.97
N PRO A 17 -6.32 -11.59 -14.46
CA PRO A 17 -6.68 -10.76 -15.62
C PRO A 17 -6.38 -9.27 -15.39
N ASP A 18 -6.12 -8.54 -16.47
CA ASP A 18 -5.98 -7.08 -16.43
C ASP A 18 -7.31 -6.42 -16.02
N ALA A 19 -7.19 -5.32 -15.28
CA ALA A 19 -8.33 -4.50 -14.88
C ALA A 19 -9.05 -3.91 -16.11
N GLY A 20 -10.37 -4.01 -16.15
CA GLY A 20 -11.24 -3.55 -17.25
C GLY A 20 -11.78 -4.66 -18.17
N THR A 21 -11.44 -5.92 -17.91
CA THR A 21 -12.10 -7.10 -18.49
C THR A 21 -13.33 -7.51 -17.67
N ASP A 22 -14.32 -8.20 -18.26
CA ASP A 22 -15.49 -8.72 -17.51
C ASP A 22 -15.10 -9.72 -16.40
N GLU A 23 -13.88 -10.27 -16.46
CA GLU A 23 -13.27 -11.15 -15.45
C GLU A 23 -12.35 -10.41 -14.46
N SER A 24 -12.31 -9.08 -14.50
CA SER A 24 -11.44 -8.29 -13.62
C SER A 24 -11.79 -8.51 -12.16
N PRO A 25 -10.81 -8.75 -11.28
CA PRO A 25 -11.07 -8.79 -9.85
C PRO A 25 -11.63 -7.43 -9.39
N SER A 26 -12.63 -7.49 -8.52
CA SER A 26 -13.18 -6.30 -7.88
C SER A 26 -12.07 -5.54 -7.14
N TYR A 27 -12.14 -4.20 -7.14
CA TYR A 27 -11.21 -3.38 -6.38
C TYR A 27 -11.25 -3.77 -4.89
N ALA A 28 -10.14 -4.33 -4.41
CA ALA A 28 -9.98 -4.92 -3.09
C ALA A 28 -9.05 -4.05 -2.23
N ASN A 29 -9.55 -2.89 -1.81
CA ASN A 29 -8.86 -2.03 -0.87
C ASN A 29 -9.42 -2.23 0.55
N VAL A 30 -8.60 -1.85 1.54
CA VAL A 30 -9.04 -1.82 2.93
C VAL A 30 -10.07 -0.71 3.16
N PRO A 31 -11.12 -0.96 3.99
CA PRO A 31 -12.15 0.03 4.31
C PRO A 31 -11.61 1.37 4.85
N PHE A 32 -10.41 1.35 5.44
CA PHE A 32 -9.79 2.54 6.02
C PHE A 32 -9.54 3.63 4.97
N LEU A 33 -9.35 3.21 3.71
CA LEU A 33 -8.99 4.05 2.58
C LEU A 33 -10.18 4.34 1.64
N ASP A 34 -11.38 3.83 1.94
CA ASP A 34 -12.57 4.04 1.09
C ASP A 34 -13.15 5.46 1.15
N ARG A 35 -12.77 6.23 2.18
CA ARG A 35 -13.26 7.59 2.40
C ARG A 35 -12.09 8.55 2.56
N PRO A 36 -12.22 9.79 2.07
CA PRO A 36 -11.25 10.83 2.36
C PRO A 36 -11.06 10.99 3.88
N TRP A 37 -9.81 11.09 4.31
CA TRP A 37 -9.49 11.49 5.68
C TRP A 37 -9.86 12.95 5.89
N THR A 38 -10.45 13.23 7.05
CA THR A 38 -10.90 14.56 7.44
C THR A 38 -10.04 15.16 8.54
N ASP A 39 -9.22 14.34 9.20
CA ASP A 39 -8.38 14.74 10.32
C ASP A 39 -6.96 14.14 10.22
N TRP A 40 -5.98 14.87 10.75
CA TRP A 40 -4.58 14.44 10.80
C TRP A 40 -4.38 13.12 11.56
N SER A 41 -5.20 12.86 12.59
CA SER A 41 -5.13 11.60 13.35
C SER A 41 -5.44 10.37 12.51
N GLU A 42 -6.27 10.49 11.46
CA GLU A 42 -6.55 9.39 10.52
C GLU A 42 -5.34 9.06 9.66
N PHE A 43 -4.62 10.10 9.20
CA PHE A 43 -3.35 9.92 8.50
C PHE A 43 -2.31 9.23 9.40
N VAL A 44 -2.13 9.73 10.63
CA VAL A 44 -1.18 9.14 11.58
C VAL A 44 -1.54 7.68 11.88
N ALA A 45 -2.82 7.38 12.07
CA ALA A 45 -3.28 6.02 12.32
C ALA A 45 -3.06 5.08 11.12
N GLY A 46 -3.31 5.55 9.89
CA GLY A 46 -3.02 4.80 8.67
C GLY A 46 -1.52 4.50 8.54
N ASN A 47 -0.68 5.53 8.62
CA ASN A 47 0.77 5.42 8.44
C ASN A 47 1.43 4.58 9.56
N ALA A 48 0.93 4.65 10.80
CA ALA A 48 1.48 3.85 11.89
C ALA A 48 0.99 2.40 11.86
N VAL A 49 -0.32 2.18 11.83
CA VAL A 49 -0.93 0.86 12.08
C VAL A 49 -1.15 0.08 10.79
N LEU A 50 -1.82 0.70 9.81
CA LEU A 50 -2.21 0.03 8.58
C LEU A 50 -0.99 -0.30 7.70
N ASP A 51 -0.05 0.65 7.56
CA ASP A 51 1.20 0.41 6.82
C ASP A 51 2.07 -0.66 7.51
N SER A 52 2.03 -0.73 8.85
CA SER A 52 2.71 -1.81 9.59
C SER A 52 2.11 -3.18 9.27
N ALA A 53 0.77 -3.29 9.22
CA ALA A 53 0.08 -4.52 8.87
C ALA A 53 0.37 -4.95 7.42
N PHE A 54 0.32 -4.00 6.48
CA PHE A 54 0.68 -4.24 5.08
C PHE A 54 2.13 -4.71 4.95
N THR A 55 3.05 -4.02 5.64
CA THR A 55 4.47 -4.38 5.64
C THR A 55 4.69 -5.80 6.14
N LEU A 56 4.04 -6.21 7.23
CA LEU A 56 4.14 -7.59 7.75
C LEU A 56 3.66 -8.64 6.75
N MET A 57 2.56 -8.40 6.05
CA MET A 57 2.09 -9.34 5.04
C MET A 57 3.04 -9.40 3.83
N MET A 58 3.61 -8.27 3.42
CA MET A 58 4.58 -8.20 2.34
C MET A 58 5.89 -8.89 2.73
N GLU A 59 6.34 -8.75 3.98
CA GLU A 59 7.47 -9.52 4.55
C GLU A 59 7.17 -11.02 4.55
N SER A 60 5.95 -11.41 4.95
CA SER A 60 5.52 -12.80 4.94
C SER A 60 5.51 -13.40 3.53
N LEU A 61 5.01 -12.66 2.53
CA LEU A 61 5.04 -13.05 1.11
C LEU A 61 6.48 -13.13 0.58
N ALA A 62 7.31 -12.13 0.90
CA ALA A 62 8.70 -12.06 0.44
C ALA A 62 9.55 -13.24 0.96
N ASN A 63 9.16 -13.80 2.11
CA ASN A 63 9.82 -14.94 2.73
C ASN A 63 9.09 -16.28 2.48
N GLY A 64 7.99 -16.27 1.72
CA GLY A 64 7.32 -17.47 1.23
C GLY A 64 7.96 -18.07 -0.03
N ASN A 65 7.29 -19.05 -0.64
CA ASN A 65 7.76 -19.81 -1.80
C ASN A 65 7.25 -19.31 -3.17
N VAL A 66 6.71 -18.08 -3.25
CA VAL A 66 6.25 -17.48 -4.50
C VAL A 66 7.36 -16.63 -5.13
N ASP A 67 8.07 -17.20 -6.11
CA ASP A 67 9.32 -16.61 -6.65
C ASP A 67 9.17 -15.20 -7.23
N VAL A 68 8.09 -14.94 -7.98
CA VAL A 68 7.84 -13.61 -8.56
C VAL A 68 7.70 -12.52 -7.49
N LEU A 69 7.15 -12.88 -6.32
CA LEU A 69 6.96 -11.95 -5.21
C LEU A 69 8.23 -11.77 -4.39
N ARG A 70 9.00 -12.84 -4.15
CA ARG A 70 10.21 -12.81 -3.31
C ARG A 70 11.20 -11.70 -3.70
N THR A 71 11.54 -11.60 -4.98
CA THR A 71 12.54 -10.61 -5.44
C THR A 71 11.97 -9.19 -5.45
N ARG A 72 10.72 -9.04 -5.90
CA ARG A 72 10.06 -7.73 -6.06
C ARG A 72 9.76 -7.08 -4.72
N LEU A 73 9.20 -7.85 -3.80
CA LEU A 73 8.83 -7.36 -2.48
C LEU A 73 10.05 -7.03 -1.63
N LYS A 74 11.19 -7.74 -1.77
CA LYS A 74 12.43 -7.38 -1.06
C LYS A 74 12.90 -5.97 -1.36
N LYS A 75 12.82 -5.54 -2.63
CA LYS A 75 13.17 -4.16 -3.01
C LYS A 75 12.15 -3.16 -2.43
N MET A 76 10.87 -3.51 -2.53
CA MET A 76 9.77 -2.70 -2.00
C MET A 76 9.89 -2.47 -0.48
N LEU A 77 10.22 -3.51 0.27
CA LEU A 77 10.39 -3.47 1.72
C LEU A 77 11.60 -2.64 2.16
N GLN A 78 12.61 -2.43 1.31
CA GLN A 78 13.71 -1.53 1.63
C GLN A 78 13.23 -0.07 1.68
N GLU A 79 12.27 0.30 0.84
CA GLU A 79 11.68 1.64 0.81
C GLU A 79 10.76 1.85 2.04
N GLU A 80 9.96 0.84 2.40
CA GLU A 80 9.00 0.90 3.51
C GLU A 80 9.65 1.01 4.91
N ARG A 81 10.90 0.56 5.08
CA ARG A 81 11.63 0.67 6.36
C ARG A 81 11.69 2.10 6.89
N TYR A 82 11.72 3.10 6.01
CA TYR A 82 11.73 4.51 6.39
C TYR A 82 10.34 5.00 6.83
N HIS A 83 9.26 4.49 6.24
CA HIS A 83 7.89 4.86 6.61
C HIS A 83 7.54 4.41 8.03
N THR A 84 7.91 3.18 8.40
CA THR A 84 7.63 2.62 9.74
C THR A 84 8.28 3.42 10.87
N LEU A 85 9.51 3.91 10.67
CA LEU A 85 10.21 4.73 11.67
C LEU A 85 9.53 6.08 11.89
N HIS A 86 9.01 6.71 10.83
CA HIS A 86 8.36 8.00 10.91
C HIS A 86 6.94 7.90 11.47
N GLY A 87 6.13 6.92 11.04
CA GLY A 87 4.74 6.76 11.49
C GLY A 87 4.63 6.51 13.01
N ARG A 88 5.56 5.73 13.58
CA ARG A 88 5.57 5.40 15.01
C ARG A 88 5.85 6.61 15.90
N SER A 89 6.78 7.49 15.52
CA SER A 89 7.07 8.70 16.30
C SER A 89 5.84 9.61 16.40
N TRP A 90 5.09 9.77 15.29
CA TRP A 90 3.86 10.58 15.29
C TRP A 90 2.73 9.98 16.13
N MET A 91 2.64 8.64 16.22
CA MET A 91 1.65 7.95 17.05
C MET A 91 1.84 8.28 18.55
N GLN A 92 3.07 8.47 18.99
CA GLN A 92 3.37 8.81 20.39
C GLN A 92 3.06 10.27 20.71
N GLU A 93 3.08 11.15 19.72
CA GLU A 93 2.90 12.59 19.87
C GLU A 93 1.43 13.05 19.71
N VAL A 94 0.61 12.29 18.95
CA VAL A 94 -0.77 12.68 18.62
C VAL A 94 -1.79 11.84 19.39
N LYS A 95 -2.79 12.51 20.01
CA LYS A 95 -3.96 11.84 20.63
C LYS A 95 -4.94 11.30 19.58
N ALA A 96 -4.52 10.27 18.85
CA ALA A 96 -5.28 9.69 17.72
C ALA A 96 -6.27 8.57 18.13
N GLY A 97 -6.70 8.49 19.39
CA GLY A 97 -7.30 7.28 19.99
C GLY A 97 -8.41 6.59 19.18
N ALA A 98 -9.38 7.34 18.64
CA ALA A 98 -10.46 6.75 17.84
C ALA A 98 -9.99 6.28 16.46
N ALA A 99 -9.14 7.07 15.79
CA ALA A 99 -8.55 6.73 14.50
C ALA A 99 -7.63 5.51 14.61
N LEU A 100 -6.82 5.43 15.67
CA LEU A 100 -5.97 4.28 15.99
C LEU A 100 -6.78 3.02 16.23
N THR A 101 -7.85 3.11 17.02
CA THR A 101 -8.75 1.98 17.28
C THR A 101 -9.38 1.46 15.98
N ARG A 102 -9.80 2.39 15.10
CA ARG A 102 -10.35 2.05 13.78
C ARG A 102 -9.30 1.38 12.90
N ALA A 103 -8.12 1.99 12.73
CA ALA A 103 -7.04 1.46 11.91
C ALA A 103 -6.59 0.08 12.37
N TRP A 104 -6.52 -0.13 13.68
CA TRP A 104 -6.21 -1.43 14.27
C TRP A 104 -7.24 -2.49 13.91
N ARG A 105 -8.53 -2.22 14.18
CA ARG A 105 -9.62 -3.14 13.85
C ARG A 105 -9.59 -3.50 12.37
N GLU A 106 -9.50 -2.50 11.49
CA GLU A 106 -9.54 -2.72 10.05
C GLU A 106 -8.27 -3.41 9.53
N SER A 107 -7.11 -3.25 10.20
CA SER A 107 -5.90 -4.03 9.92
C SER A 107 -6.05 -5.50 10.30
N LEU A 108 -6.69 -5.80 11.44
CA LEU A 108 -6.98 -7.17 11.84
C LEU A 108 -8.03 -7.84 10.95
N GLU A 109 -9.07 -7.10 10.56
CA GLU A 109 -10.07 -7.55 9.58
C GLU A 109 -9.41 -7.82 8.22
N TRP A 110 -8.46 -6.98 7.81
CA TRP A 110 -7.66 -7.18 6.62
C TRP A 110 -6.71 -8.38 6.73
N ILE A 111 -6.11 -8.67 7.88
CA ILE A 111 -5.36 -9.93 8.06
C ILE A 111 -6.31 -11.14 7.94
N GLY A 112 -7.56 -10.99 8.40
CA GLY A 112 -8.60 -12.01 8.29
C GLY A 112 -8.65 -12.97 9.47
N PRO A 113 -9.66 -13.86 9.52
CA PRO A 113 -9.84 -14.82 10.60
C PRO A 113 -8.80 -15.94 10.59
N GLU A 114 -8.53 -16.52 11.75
CA GLU A 114 -7.74 -17.76 11.85
C GLU A 114 -8.42 -18.90 11.10
N ASN A 115 -7.62 -19.80 10.53
CA ASN A 115 -8.03 -20.94 9.71
C ASN A 115 -8.73 -20.56 8.40
N SER A 116 -8.49 -19.35 7.89
CA SER A 116 -8.94 -18.86 6.59
C SER A 116 -7.81 -18.92 5.54
N ASP A 117 -8.01 -18.23 4.42
CA ASP A 117 -7.08 -18.04 3.31
C ASP A 117 -5.63 -17.71 3.72
N VAL A 118 -5.39 -16.81 4.69
CA VAL A 118 -4.03 -16.49 5.13
C VAL A 118 -3.33 -17.70 5.77
N ASP A 119 -4.03 -18.47 6.59
CA ASP A 119 -3.46 -19.69 7.19
C ASP A 119 -3.34 -20.84 6.18
N GLU A 120 -4.22 -20.90 5.18
CA GLU A 120 -4.07 -21.80 4.04
C GLU A 120 -2.80 -21.48 3.22
N LEU A 121 -2.63 -20.22 2.83
CA LEU A 121 -1.43 -19.75 2.12
C LEU A 121 -0.15 -20.00 2.94
N HIS A 122 -0.22 -19.86 4.26
CA HIS A 122 0.89 -20.20 5.15
C HIS A 122 1.20 -21.71 5.14
N ARG A 123 0.19 -22.58 5.26
CA ARG A 123 0.36 -24.05 5.18
C ARG A 123 0.93 -24.49 3.83
N GLU A 124 0.60 -23.78 2.74
CA GLU A 124 1.16 -23.99 1.40
C GLU A 124 2.60 -23.46 1.25
N GLY A 125 3.14 -22.78 2.27
CA GLY A 125 4.46 -22.15 2.25
C GLY A 125 4.53 -20.86 1.43
N ARG A 126 3.40 -20.34 0.94
CA ARG A 126 3.31 -19.10 0.16
C ARG A 126 3.44 -17.85 1.03
N LEU A 127 3.11 -17.99 2.31
CA LEU A 127 3.37 -17.02 3.38
C LEU A 127 4.27 -17.64 4.44
N ALA A 128 5.25 -16.86 4.94
CA ALA A 128 6.11 -17.29 6.05
C ALA A 128 5.38 -17.32 7.40
N HIS A 129 4.31 -16.55 7.55
CA HIS A 129 3.54 -16.38 8.79
C HIS A 129 2.04 -16.56 8.55
N GLY A 130 1.38 -17.28 9.45
CA GLY A 130 -0.09 -17.35 9.54
C GLY A 130 -0.69 -16.17 10.33
N VAL A 131 -2.01 -16.18 10.48
CA VAL A 131 -2.81 -15.10 11.09
C VAL A 131 -2.33 -14.78 12.51
N ARG A 132 -2.13 -15.80 13.35
CA ARG A 132 -1.68 -15.59 14.74
C ARG A 132 -0.35 -14.87 14.84
N ASP A 133 0.61 -15.27 14.02
CA ASP A 133 1.94 -14.66 14.00
C ASP A 133 1.89 -13.23 13.45
N LEU A 134 1.14 -13.00 12.38
CA LEU A 134 0.98 -11.65 11.83
C LEU A 134 0.37 -10.67 12.84
N ARG A 135 -0.63 -11.11 13.62
CA ARG A 135 -1.22 -10.28 14.68
C ARG A 135 -0.25 -10.02 15.82
N ARG A 136 0.44 -11.05 16.31
CA ARG A 136 1.48 -10.92 17.35
C ARG A 136 2.60 -9.98 16.90
N LEU A 137 3.09 -10.12 15.68
CA LEU A 137 4.14 -9.25 15.14
C LEU A 137 3.67 -7.80 14.97
N LEU A 138 2.39 -7.58 14.63
CA LEU A 138 1.80 -6.24 14.58
C LEU A 138 1.76 -5.60 15.96
N GLU A 139 1.37 -6.37 16.98
CA GLU A 139 1.40 -5.95 18.38
C GLU A 139 2.80 -5.58 18.85
N GLU A 140 3.79 -6.44 18.58
CA GLU A 140 5.19 -6.19 18.89
C GLU A 140 5.72 -4.93 18.18
N ARG A 141 5.37 -4.74 16.90
CA ARG A 141 5.80 -3.58 16.10
C ARG A 141 5.19 -2.26 16.60
N LEU A 142 4.09 -2.31 17.32
CA LEU A 142 3.36 -1.14 17.84
C LEU A 142 3.46 -1.01 19.36
N ASP A 143 4.51 -1.61 19.95
CA ASP A 143 4.84 -1.55 21.39
C ASP A 143 3.67 -2.01 22.29
N GLY A 144 2.89 -3.00 21.85
CA GLY A 144 1.79 -3.56 22.63
C GLY A 144 0.56 -2.66 22.74
N HIS A 145 0.45 -1.57 21.96
CA HIS A 145 -0.74 -0.73 21.89
C HIS A 145 -1.86 -1.41 21.08
N ALA A 146 -2.35 -2.54 21.58
CA ALA A 146 -3.51 -3.22 21.03
C ALA A 146 -4.77 -2.71 21.74
N PRO A 147 -5.74 -2.09 21.03
CA PRO A 147 -7.08 -1.97 21.60
C PRO A 147 -7.64 -3.38 21.85
N PRO A 148 -8.44 -3.59 22.91
CA PRO A 148 -9.04 -4.88 23.20
C PRO A 148 -9.93 -5.29 22.02
N SER A 149 -9.55 -6.35 21.29
CA SER A 149 -10.28 -6.80 20.12
C SER A 149 -10.85 -8.21 20.31
N GLY A 150 -12.14 -8.28 20.69
CA GLY A 150 -13.01 -9.40 20.32
C GLY A 150 -13.61 -9.09 18.96
N LEU A 151 -12.99 -9.57 17.88
CA LEU A 151 -13.55 -9.39 16.54
C LEU A 151 -14.56 -10.49 16.25
N GLU A 152 -15.79 -10.08 15.98
CA GLU A 152 -16.80 -10.92 15.39
C GLU A 152 -16.51 -11.09 13.89
N TRP A 153 -16.55 -12.33 13.39
CA TRP A 153 -16.22 -12.64 11.99
C TRP A 153 -17.47 -12.84 11.12
N HIS A 154 -18.66 -12.72 11.71
CA HIS A 154 -19.92 -12.86 10.97
C HIS A 154 -20.05 -11.75 9.91
N GLY A 155 -20.19 -12.13 8.64
CA GLY A 155 -20.25 -11.20 7.52
C GLY A 155 -18.90 -10.71 6.99
N TRP A 156 -17.78 -11.32 7.42
CA TRP A 156 -16.46 -11.07 6.82
C TRP A 156 -16.42 -11.57 5.37
N GLU A 157 -15.96 -10.71 4.45
CA GLU A 157 -15.92 -11.00 3.02
C GLU A 157 -14.47 -11.22 2.55
N PRO A 158 -14.09 -12.37 1.96
CA PRO A 158 -12.68 -12.71 1.73
C PRO A 158 -11.89 -11.77 0.80
N ILE A 159 -12.55 -11.09 -0.14
CA ILE A 159 -11.87 -10.29 -1.15
C ILE A 159 -11.60 -8.87 -0.64
N ARG A 160 -12.64 -8.14 -0.22
CA ARG A 160 -12.48 -6.79 0.35
C ARG A 160 -12.02 -6.82 1.80
N ARG A 161 -12.28 -7.92 2.51
CA ARG A 161 -12.01 -8.12 3.93
C ARG A 161 -12.74 -7.20 4.95
N PRO A 162 -13.91 -6.58 4.67
CA PRO A 162 -14.72 -5.90 5.68
C PRO A 162 -15.67 -6.86 6.40
N ARG A 163 -16.11 -6.45 7.59
CA ARG A 163 -17.19 -7.13 8.35
C ARG A 163 -18.62 -6.77 7.90
N SER A 164 -18.82 -5.83 6.98
CA SER A 164 -20.15 -5.29 6.67
C SER A 164 -20.32 -4.84 5.22
N ALA A 165 -21.45 -5.24 4.62
CA ALA A 165 -21.98 -4.76 3.33
C ALA A 165 -22.25 -3.24 3.28
N THR A 166 -22.16 -2.53 4.41
CA THR A 166 -22.27 -1.06 4.47
C THR A 166 -21.00 -0.34 3.98
N CYS A 167 -19.89 -1.07 3.78
CA CYS A 167 -18.78 -0.60 2.97
C CYS A 167 -19.22 -0.60 1.51
N ARG A 168 -19.89 0.49 1.09
CA ARG A 168 -20.41 0.62 -0.27
C ARG A 168 -19.27 0.40 -1.24
N ARG A 169 -19.53 -0.40 -2.28
CA ARG A 169 -18.63 -0.52 -3.42
C ARG A 169 -18.21 0.88 -3.86
N VAL A 170 -16.92 1.14 -3.91
CA VAL A 170 -16.36 2.24 -4.69
C VAL A 170 -16.46 1.85 -6.17
N ASP A 171 -17.69 1.65 -6.67
CA ASP A 171 -17.99 1.54 -8.11
C ASP A 171 -18.08 2.94 -8.74
N SER A 172 -17.93 4.00 -7.93
CA SER A 172 -17.82 5.36 -8.43
C SER A 172 -16.39 5.59 -8.94
N PRO A 173 -16.21 6.10 -10.16
CA PRO A 173 -14.88 6.46 -10.63
C PRO A 173 -14.26 7.40 -9.59
N HIS A 174 -13.09 7.02 -9.07
CA HIS A 174 -12.31 7.90 -8.21
C HIS A 174 -12.27 9.27 -8.91
N PRO A 175 -12.67 10.37 -8.26
CA PRO A 175 -12.53 11.68 -8.86
C PRO A 175 -11.08 11.80 -9.29
N ALA A 176 -10.87 12.04 -10.59
CA ALA A 176 -9.54 12.21 -11.14
C ALA A 176 -8.80 13.18 -10.22
N LEU A 177 -7.64 12.74 -9.70
CA LEU A 177 -6.76 13.61 -8.94
C LEU A 177 -6.68 14.94 -9.70
N PRO A 178 -6.90 16.08 -9.04
CA PRO A 178 -6.80 17.37 -9.70
C PRO A 178 -5.47 17.39 -10.47
N ARG A 179 -5.53 17.51 -11.80
CA ARG A 179 -4.33 17.86 -12.56
C ARG A 179 -3.95 19.23 -12.05
N GLU A 180 -3.04 19.26 -11.09
CA GLU A 180 -2.40 20.50 -10.66
C GLU A 180 -1.79 21.10 -11.91
N ARG A 181 -2.47 22.10 -12.45
CA ARG A 181 -1.92 23.01 -13.47
C ARG A 181 -1.00 23.99 -12.75
N GLY A 182 0.01 23.45 -12.08
CA GLY A 182 1.22 24.18 -11.77
C GLY A 182 2.01 24.29 -13.07
N ARG A 183 2.40 25.50 -13.44
CA ARG A 183 3.27 25.75 -14.58
C ARG A 183 4.69 25.29 -14.22
N GLU A 184 4.91 23.97 -14.19
CA GLU A 184 6.23 23.37 -13.96
C GLU A 184 7.10 23.64 -15.20
N GLU A 185 8.15 24.44 -15.02
CA GLU A 185 9.20 24.59 -16.03
C GLU A 185 9.86 23.22 -16.24
N LYS A 186 9.61 22.64 -17.42
CA LYS A 186 10.15 21.34 -17.78
C LYS A 186 11.66 21.45 -18.01
N PRO A 187 12.49 20.68 -17.29
CA PRO A 187 13.94 20.76 -17.44
C PRO A 187 14.36 20.23 -18.82
N PRO A 188 15.34 20.87 -19.48
CA PRO A 188 15.88 20.38 -20.74
C PRO A 188 16.62 19.06 -20.53
N CYS A 189 16.58 18.19 -21.54
CA CYS A 189 17.26 16.91 -21.51
C CYS A 189 18.79 17.12 -21.35
N PRO A 190 19.45 16.52 -20.36
CA PRO A 190 20.90 16.71 -20.15
C PRO A 190 21.75 16.08 -21.26
N PHE A 191 21.16 15.16 -22.05
CA PHE A 191 21.88 14.42 -23.09
C PHE A 191 21.84 15.10 -24.45
N CYS A 192 20.69 15.65 -24.85
CA CYS A 192 20.51 16.27 -26.16
C CYS A 192 20.06 17.73 -26.12
N ARG A 193 19.88 18.29 -24.92
CA ARG A 193 19.42 19.67 -24.66
C ARG A 193 18.03 20.00 -25.19
N SER A 194 17.28 19.00 -25.66
CA SER A 194 15.89 19.19 -26.08
C SER A 194 15.01 19.62 -24.90
N ALA A 195 14.13 20.59 -25.13
CA ALA A 195 13.07 20.98 -24.20
C ALA A 195 11.84 20.05 -24.29
N ASP A 196 11.82 19.12 -25.25
CA ASP A 196 10.73 18.17 -25.45
C ASP A 196 10.85 16.99 -24.47
N THR A 197 10.46 17.27 -23.22
CA THR A 197 10.53 16.35 -22.08
C THR A 197 9.15 16.18 -21.41
N GLU A 198 8.90 14.99 -20.88
CA GLU A 198 7.69 14.63 -20.15
C GLU A 198 8.07 14.15 -18.75
N VAL A 199 7.42 14.71 -17.72
CA VAL A 199 7.51 14.21 -16.35
C VAL A 199 6.64 12.96 -16.26
N ILE A 200 7.27 11.80 -16.04
CA ILE A 200 6.59 10.50 -15.97
C ILE A 200 6.35 10.06 -14.52
N SER A 201 7.08 10.65 -13.56
CA SER A 201 6.93 10.43 -12.14
C SER A 201 7.38 11.66 -11.36
N LEU A 202 6.58 12.10 -10.39
CA LEU A 202 6.99 13.11 -9.41
C LEU A 202 7.88 12.53 -8.30
N PHE A 203 8.33 11.28 -8.43
CA PHE A 203 9.18 10.61 -7.44
C PHE A 203 10.35 9.95 -8.17
N GLY A 204 11.55 10.51 -7.99
CA GLY A 204 12.82 9.94 -8.42
C GLY A 204 13.55 9.24 -7.28
N SER A 205 14.86 9.01 -7.47
CA SER A 205 15.74 8.39 -6.47
C SER A 205 15.89 9.20 -5.18
N GLN A 206 15.61 10.49 -5.24
CA GLN A 206 15.60 11.40 -4.10
C GLN A 206 14.21 12.05 -3.97
N VAL A 207 13.81 12.41 -2.75
CA VAL A 207 12.50 13.03 -2.49
C VAL A 207 12.30 14.31 -3.32
N MET A 208 13.39 15.04 -3.60
CA MET A 208 13.38 16.29 -4.35
C MET A 208 13.56 16.11 -5.86
N THR A 209 13.68 14.87 -6.37
CA THR A 209 13.82 14.61 -7.81
C THR A 209 12.54 14.06 -8.42
N MET A 210 12.32 14.40 -9.69
CA MET A 210 11.30 13.85 -10.58
C MET A 210 11.98 13.03 -11.68
N GLN A 211 11.25 12.07 -12.26
CA GLN A 211 11.74 11.30 -13.41
C GLN A 211 11.11 11.83 -14.69
N CYS A 212 11.96 12.04 -15.68
CA CYS A 212 11.62 12.62 -16.97
C CYS A 212 12.00 11.68 -18.12
N LYS A 213 11.24 11.74 -19.20
CA LYS A 213 11.56 11.11 -20.49
C LYS A 213 11.74 12.19 -21.54
N CYS A 214 12.82 12.12 -22.32
CA CYS A 214 12.99 12.96 -23.50
C CYS A 214 12.38 12.30 -24.73
N HIS A 215 11.52 13.00 -25.46
CA HIS A 215 10.95 12.48 -26.70
C HIS A 215 11.92 12.56 -27.89
N ALA A 216 12.84 13.53 -27.88
CA ALA A 216 13.79 13.73 -28.97
C ALA A 216 14.87 12.63 -29.05
N CYS A 217 15.42 12.19 -27.91
CA CYS A 217 16.46 11.17 -27.87
C CYS A 217 16.06 9.87 -27.14
N GLY A 218 14.82 9.79 -26.64
CA GLY A 218 14.30 8.62 -25.93
C GLY A 218 14.91 8.36 -24.54
N SER A 219 15.83 9.22 -24.09
CA SER A 219 16.55 9.02 -22.82
C SER A 219 15.67 9.31 -21.61
N PHE A 220 15.89 8.53 -20.54
CA PHE A 220 15.30 8.75 -19.23
C PHE A 220 16.32 9.44 -18.32
N PHE A 221 15.89 10.45 -17.55
CA PHE A 221 16.76 11.17 -16.62
C PHE A 221 15.99 11.66 -15.39
N GLU A 222 16.71 12.04 -14.34
CA GLU A 222 16.13 12.69 -13.17
C GLU A 222 16.42 14.19 -13.16
N ALA A 223 15.48 14.96 -12.62
CA ALA A 223 15.62 16.41 -12.48
C ALA A 223 15.09 16.89 -11.12
N SER A 224 15.61 18.02 -10.63
CA SER A 224 15.13 18.67 -9.40
C SER A 224 13.72 19.23 -9.60
N LYS A 225 12.89 19.15 -8.57
CA LYS A 225 11.56 19.80 -8.51
C LYS A 225 11.62 21.31 -8.27
N TYR A 226 12.78 21.80 -7.81
CA TYR A 226 13.03 23.19 -7.41
C TYR A 226 14.32 23.71 -8.02
#